data_AF-X1TWP3-F1
#
_entry.id   AF-X1TWP3-F1
#
_cell.length_a   1.000
_cell.length_b   1.000
_cell.length_c   1.000
_cell.angle_alpha   90.00
_cell.angle_beta   90.00
_cell.angle_gamma   90.00
#
_symmetry.space_group_name_H-M   'P 1'
#
loop_
_entity.id
_entity.type
_entity.pdbx_description
1 polymer ?
#
loop_
_entity_poly.entity_id
_entity_poly.type
_entity_poly.pdbx_seq_one_letter_code
_entity_poly.pdbx_strand_id
1 'polypeptide(L)' 'MKKDIDETFKTWKKEEHRYPILVAGKTGTLRSMHIYLEKYRLPVGVRISQLYFNKTLPIISLPFYAIKRYLNY' A
#
# COMPACT_ATOMS: atom_id res chain seq x y z
N MET A 1 12.34 -13.39 18.08
CA MET A 1 11.96 -13.45 16.65
C MET A 1 10.48 -13.13 16.39
N LYS A 2 9.49 -13.92 16.88
CA LYS A 2 8.06 -13.61 16.63
C LYS A 2 7.58 -12.33 17.35
N LYS A 3 8.05 -12.11 18.60
CA LYS A 3 7.75 -10.90 19.41
C LYS A 3 8.28 -9.61 18.80
N ASP A 4 9.51 -9.62 18.29
CA ASP A 4 10.17 -8.43 17.73
C ASP A 4 9.44 -7.92 16.47
N ILE A 5 8.94 -8.85 15.66
CA ILE A 5 8.15 -8.55 14.46
C ILE A 5 6.82 -7.89 14.86
N ASP A 6 6.11 -8.42 15.86
CA ASP A 6 4.82 -7.88 16.31
C ASP A 6 4.96 -6.48 16.94
N GLU A 7 6.02 -6.24 17.69
CA GLU A 7 6.33 -4.92 18.26
C GLU A 7 6.72 -3.90 17.19
N THR A 8 7.51 -4.34 16.19
CA THR A 8 7.82 -3.53 15.00
C THR A 8 6.55 -3.17 14.23
N PHE A 9 5.63 -4.11 14.03
CA PHE A 9 4.36 -3.80 13.37
C PHE A 9 3.46 -2.85 14.19
N LYS A 10 3.50 -2.93 15.52
CA LYS A 10 2.76 -2.01 16.40
C LYS A 10 3.32 -0.60 16.34
N THR A 11 4.64 -0.44 16.28
CA THR A 11 5.28 0.88 16.15
C THR A 11 5.00 1.50 14.78
N TRP A 12 5.08 0.71 13.70
CA TRP A 12 4.73 1.16 12.35
C TRP A 12 3.25 1.54 12.20
N LYS A 13 2.35 1.04 13.05
CA LYS A 13 0.96 1.49 13.09
C LYS A 13 0.79 2.89 13.66
N LYS A 14 1.78 3.42 14.38
CA LYS A 14 1.75 4.75 14.99
C LYS A 14 2.44 5.84 14.15
N GLU A 15 3.05 5.47 13.02
CA GLU A 15 3.70 6.45 12.14
C GLU A 15 2.67 7.36 11.47
N GLU A 16 2.92 8.67 11.58
CA GLU A 16 2.04 9.73 11.12
C GLU A 16 1.88 9.77 9.59
N HIS A 17 2.93 9.38 8.85
CA HIS A 17 3.00 9.47 7.39
C HIS A 17 2.81 8.11 6.70
N ARG A 18 1.97 7.24 7.26
CA ARG A 18 1.77 5.90 6.70
C ARG A 18 0.70 5.90 5.61
N TYR A 19 1.12 5.61 4.39
CA TYR A 19 0.20 5.28 3.31
C TYR A 19 -0.11 3.78 3.29
N PRO A 20 -1.39 3.38 3.22
CA PRO A 20 -1.75 1.98 3.11
C PRO A 20 -1.30 1.44 1.76
N ILE A 21 -0.54 0.34 1.78
CA ILE A 21 -0.08 -0.37 0.60
C ILE A 21 -0.88 -1.67 0.48
N LEU A 22 -1.38 -1.96 -0.71
CA LEU A 22 -2.01 -3.24 -1.03
C LEU A 22 -1.39 -3.82 -2.28
N VAL A 23 -0.95 -5.07 -2.20
CA VAL A 23 -0.50 -5.85 -3.35
C VAL A 23 -1.70 -6.56 -3.94
N ALA A 24 -2.12 -6.16 -5.14
CA ALA A 24 -3.30 -6.71 -5.79
C ALA A 24 -2.92 -7.50 -7.06
N GLY A 25 -3.60 -8.62 -7.29
CA GLY A 25 -3.58 -9.31 -8.58
C GLY A 25 -4.31 -8.54 -9.68
N LYS A 26 -4.57 -9.19 -10.82
CA LYS A 26 -5.16 -8.56 -12.02
C LYS A 26 -6.58 -7.99 -11.83
N THR A 27 -7.37 -8.51 -10.88
CA THR A 27 -8.85 -8.35 -10.88
C THR A 27 -9.47 -7.87 -9.56
N GLY A 28 -8.71 -7.26 -8.65
CA GLY A 28 -9.27 -6.76 -7.39
C GLY A 28 -10.00 -5.42 -7.54
N THR A 29 -11.25 -5.34 -7.08
CA THR A 29 -12.02 -4.08 -6.93
C THR A 29 -11.48 -3.14 -5.85
N LEU A 30 -10.43 -3.57 -5.12
CA LEU A 30 -9.78 -2.83 -4.04
C LEU A 30 -10.77 -2.39 -2.94
N ARG A 31 -11.88 -3.12 -2.76
CA ARG A 31 -12.94 -2.77 -1.80
C ARG A 31 -12.40 -2.57 -0.38
N SER A 32 -11.48 -3.43 0.07
CA SER A 32 -10.82 -3.30 1.37
C SER A 32 -9.99 -2.02 1.49
N MET A 33 -9.32 -1.59 0.42
CA MET A 33 -8.58 -0.31 0.39
C MET A 33 -9.55 0.86 0.52
N HIS A 34 -10.63 0.88 -0.26
CA HIS A 34 -11.63 1.94 -0.18
C HIS A 34 -12.22 2.07 1.23
N ILE A 35 -12.64 0.94 1.84
CA ILE A 35 -13.14 0.91 3.22
C ILE A 35 -12.08 1.44 4.21
N TYR A 36 -10.81 1.08 4.01
CA TYR A 36 -9.73 1.52 4.89
C TYR A 36 -9.48 3.03 4.77
N LEU A 37 -9.38 3.55 3.54
CA LEU A 37 -9.18 4.97 3.28
C LEU A 37 -10.34 5.80 3.85
N GLU A 38 -11.58 5.35 3.69
CA GLU A 38 -12.76 5.98 4.25
C GLU A 38 -12.73 5.98 5.79
N LYS A 39 -12.51 4.80 6.40
CA LYS A 39 -12.50 4.63 7.86
C LYS A 39 -11.48 5.53 8.56
N TYR A 40 -10.31 5.71 7.95
CA TYR A 40 -9.21 6.49 8.52
C TYR A 40 -9.07 7.89 7.91
N ARG A 41 -10.01 8.30 7.04
CA ARG A 41 -9.99 9.58 6.30
C ARG A 41 -8.64 9.86 5.64
N LEU A 42 -8.04 8.84 5.06
CA LEU A 42 -6.73 8.95 4.43
C LEU A 42 -6.90 9.47 3.00
N PRO A 43 -6.02 10.38 2.55
CA PRO A 43 -6.17 11.02 1.25
C PRO A 43 -5.80 10.09 0.08
N VAL A 44 -4.97 9.09 0.32
CA VAL A 44 -4.44 8.22 -0.74
C VAL A 44 -4.02 6.84 -0.22
N GLY A 45 -4.21 5.82 -1.05
CA GLY A 45 -3.63 4.50 -0.90
C GLY A 45 -2.75 4.13 -2.10
N VAL A 46 -1.84 3.18 -1.90
CA VAL A 46 -0.94 2.69 -2.95
C VAL A 46 -1.31 1.26 -3.29
N ARG A 47 -1.61 1.00 -4.56
CA ARG A 47 -1.73 -0.35 -5.12
C ARG A 47 -0.45 -0.72 -5.84
N ILE A 48 0.07 -1.90 -5.55
CA ILE A 48 1.13 -2.53 -6.36
C ILE A 48 0.49 -3.61 -7.22
N SER A 49 0.66 -3.57 -8.54
CA SER A 49 0.05 -4.55 -9.45
C SER A 49 0.84 -4.74 -10.76
N GLN A 50 0.33 -5.62 -11.64
CA GLN A 50 0.84 -5.80 -13.01
C GLN A 50 0.31 -4.75 -13.99
N LEU A 51 -0.61 -3.88 -13.56
CA LEU A 51 -1.22 -2.85 -14.42
C LEU A 51 -0.27 -1.66 -14.58
N TYR A 52 -0.49 -0.88 -15.63
CA TYR A 52 0.27 0.36 -15.87
C TYR A 52 0.16 1.33 -14.71
N PHE A 53 1.18 2.19 -14.60
CA PHE A 53 1.18 3.29 -13.65
C PHE A 53 -0.07 4.16 -13.82
N ASN A 54 -0.72 4.47 -12.71
CA ASN A 54 -1.89 5.33 -12.69
C ASN A 54 -1.89 6.16 -11.40
N LYS A 55 -2.02 7.48 -11.52
CA LYS A 55 -2.00 8.43 -10.38
C LYS A 55 -3.40 8.92 -9.96
N THR A 56 -4.47 8.29 -10.44
CA THR A 56 -5.84 8.67 -10.11
C THR A 56 -6.11 8.48 -8.62
N LEU A 57 -6.54 9.54 -7.95
CA LEU A 57 -6.97 9.45 -6.55
C LEU A 57 -8.31 8.71 -6.42
N PRO A 58 -8.56 8.02 -5.30
CA PRO A 58 -7.71 7.97 -4.10
C PRO A 58 -6.67 6.84 -4.11
N ILE A 59 -6.44 6.16 -5.25
CA ILE A 59 -5.53 5.00 -5.31
C ILE A 59 -4.50 5.14 -6.43
N ILE A 60 -3.24 5.36 -6.03
CA ILE A 60 -2.10 5.35 -6.96
C ILE A 60 -1.72 3.90 -7.25
N SER A 61 -1.71 3.51 -8.53
CA SER A 61 -1.16 2.22 -8.97
C SER A 61 0.30 2.34 -9.37
N LEU A 62 1.13 1.56 -8.70
CA LEU A 62 2.53 1.33 -9.04
C LEU A 62 2.68 -0.04 -9.72
N PRO A 63 3.25 -0.10 -10.94
CA PRO A 63 3.57 -1.36 -11.58
C PRO A 63 4.76 -2.05 -10.89
N PHE A 64 4.80 -3.39 -10.88
CA PHE A 64 5.91 -4.15 -10.28
C PHE A 64 7.30 -3.72 -10.78
N TYR A 65 7.44 -3.38 -12.06
CA TYR A 65 8.72 -2.94 -12.62
C TYR A 65 9.22 -1.62 -12.03
N ALA A 66 8.34 -0.74 -11.54
CA ALA A 66 8.73 0.53 -10.94
C ALA A 66 9.37 0.34 -9.56
N ILE A 67 9.03 -0.74 -8.85
CA ILE A 67 9.59 -1.06 -7.54
C ILE A 67 10.99 -1.65 -7.69
N LYS A 68 11.21 -2.47 -8.73
CA LYS A 68 12.50 -3.12 -8.97
C LYS A 68 13.65 -2.12 -9.06
N ARG A 69 13.42 -0.92 -9.60
CA ARG A 69 14.45 0.12 -9.74
C ARG A 69 14.96 0.68 -8.40
N TYR A 70 14.17 0.61 -7.33
CA TYR A 70 14.52 1.14 -6.00
C TYR A 70 15.12 0.09 -5.05
N LEU A 71 14.96 -1.20 -5.35
CA LEU A 71 15.46 -2.31 -4.52
C LEU A 71 16.75 -2.94 -5.08
N ASN A 72 17.54 -2.19 -5.87
CA ASN A 72 18.85 -2.64 -6.31
C ASN A 72 19.79 -2.77 -5.10
N TYR A 73 19.80 -3.96 -4.51
CA TYR A 73 20.99 -4.55 -3.89
C TYR A 73 21.98 -4.96 -4.98
#